data_AF-A0A7V1EHG4-F1
#
_entry.id   AF-A0A7V1EHG4-F1
#
_cell.length_a   1.000
_cell.length_b   1.000
_cell.length_c   1.000
_cell.angle_alpha   90.00
_cell.angle_beta   90.00
_cell.angle_gamma   90.00
#
_symmetry.space_group_name_H-M   'P 1'
#
loop_
_entity.id
_entity.type
_entity.pdbx_description
1 polymer ?
#
loop_
_entity_poly.entity_id
_entity_poly.type
_entity_poly.pdbx_seq_one_letter_code
_entity_poly.pdbx_strand_id
1 'polypeptide(L)'
;MTVVLLLILLRKVKSVRLVSFLPMMACYALVFLQVFGIASETLVYASPFNNIYSLAVYAYLGKQIPLKWGEPSEESVLINPIYSIKMLLAWMIVLTLAGIYLMRRVKEVPTEELREL
;
A
#
# COMPACT_ATOMS: atom_id res chain seq x y z
N MET A 1 -13.68 -3.49 -18.31
CA MET A 1 -13.90 -3.77 -16.86
C MET A 1 -13.33 -2.69 -15.92
N THR A 2 -12.27 -1.97 -16.30
CA THR A 2 -11.63 -0.91 -15.48
C THR A 2 -12.52 0.31 -15.23
N VAL A 3 -13.32 0.73 -16.21
CA VAL A 3 -14.24 1.88 -16.09
C VAL A 3 -15.38 1.61 -15.08
N VAL A 4 -15.83 0.37 -14.98
CA VAL A 4 -16.90 -0.05 -14.05
C VAL A 4 -16.41 -0.01 -12.60
N LEU A 5 -15.17 -0.46 -12.35
CA LEU A 5 -14.52 -0.35 -11.03
C LEU A 5 -14.28 1.10 -10.62
N LEU A 6 -13.88 1.96 -11.56
CA LEU A 6 -13.72 3.41 -11.33
C LEU A 6 -15.06 4.07 -10.97
N LEU A 7 -16.15 3.70 -11.66
CA LEU A 7 -17.50 4.19 -11.40
C LEU A 7 -18.06 3.69 -10.05
N ILE A 8 -17.70 2.48 -9.61
CA ILE A 8 -18.07 1.94 -8.29
C ILE A 8 -17.31 2.67 -7.17
N LEU A 9 -16.04 3.00 -7.37
CA LEU A 9 -15.24 3.79 -6.42
C LEU A 9 -15.75 5.24 -6.28
N LEU A 10 -16.21 5.85 -7.38
CA LEU A 10 -16.76 7.21 -7.40
C LEU A 10 -18.17 7.29 -6.76
N ARG A 11 -18.90 6.18 -6.67
CA ARG A 11 -20.28 6.16 -6.20
C ARG A 11 -20.37 6.07 -4.67
N LYS A 12 -20.07 7.17 -3.97
CA LYS A 12 -20.36 7.46 -2.53
C LYS A 12 -20.70 6.20 -1.69
N VAL A 13 -19.73 5.30 -1.53
CA VAL A 13 -20.01 3.99 -0.94
C VAL A 13 -20.01 4.15 0.58
N LYS A 14 -21.21 4.14 1.18
CA LYS A 14 -21.48 4.21 2.63
C LYS A 14 -21.00 2.98 3.42
N SER A 15 -20.01 2.24 2.91
CA SER A 15 -19.63 0.93 3.42
C SER A 15 -18.24 0.98 4.02
N VAL A 16 -18.18 0.88 5.36
CA VAL A 16 -16.95 0.71 6.15
C VAL A 16 -16.07 -0.42 5.61
N ARG A 17 -16.66 -1.45 4.97
CA ARG A 17 -15.92 -2.57 4.35
C ARG A 17 -15.00 -2.17 3.20
N LEU A 18 -15.29 -1.10 2.46
CA LEU A 18 -14.44 -0.66 1.34
C LEU A 18 -13.14 -0.02 1.81
N VAL A 19 -13.17 0.64 2.97
CA VAL A 19 -11.98 1.26 3.58
C VAL A 19 -10.94 0.20 3.93
N SER A 20 -11.37 -0.99 4.35
CA SER A 20 -10.47 -2.13 4.60
C SER A 20 -10.02 -2.86 3.34
N PHE A 21 -10.80 -2.79 2.26
CA PHE A 21 -10.52 -3.51 1.00
C PHE A 21 -9.48 -2.81 0.12
N LEU A 22 -9.50 -1.47 0.11
CA LEU A 22 -8.58 -0.64 -0.69
C LEU A 22 -7.09 -0.92 -0.39
N PRO A 23 -6.62 -0.93 0.88
CA PRO A 23 -5.24 -1.26 1.20
C PRO A 23 -4.85 -2.68 0.79
N MET A 24 -5.78 -3.63 0.91
CA MET A 24 -5.54 -5.03 0.55
C MET A 24 -5.39 -5.19 -0.97
N MET A 25 -6.23 -4.52 -1.77
CA MET A 25 -6.08 -4.49 -3.23
C MET A 25 -4.77 -3.82 -3.65
N ALA A 26 -4.41 -2.70 -3.02
CA ALA A 26 -3.17 -1.98 -3.31
C ALA A 26 -1.93 -2.83 -2.99
N CYS A 27 -1.95 -3.54 -1.85
CA CYS A 27 -0.92 -4.48 -1.47
C CYS A 27 -0.73 -5.56 -2.53
N TYR A 28 -1.81 -6.23 -2.93
CA TYR A 28 -1.76 -7.27 -3.96
C TYR A 28 -1.20 -6.73 -5.28
N ALA A 29 -1.70 -5.60 -5.77
CA ALA A 29 -1.25 -5.03 -7.04
C ALA A 29 0.23 -4.64 -7.03
N LEU A 30 0.71 -4.01 -5.96
CA LEU A 30 2.10 -3.51 -5.89
C LEU A 30 3.12 -4.64 -5.73
N VAL A 31 2.79 -5.67 -4.95
CA VAL A 31 3.64 -6.87 -4.83
C VAL A 31 3.62 -7.64 -6.15
N PHE A 32 2.46 -7.75 -6.80
CA PHE A 32 2.33 -8.42 -8.10
C PHE A 32 3.20 -7.74 -9.16
N LEU A 33 3.22 -6.40 -9.23
CA LEU A 33 4.10 -5.67 -10.16
C LEU A 33 5.59 -5.96 -9.93
N GLN A 34 6.00 -6.19 -8.68
CA GLN A 34 7.37 -6.59 -8.35
C GLN A 34 7.68 -8.02 -8.84
N VAL A 35 6.73 -8.94 -8.64
CA VAL A 35 6.86 -10.36 -9.05
C VAL A 35 6.89 -10.51 -10.57
N PHE A 36 6.20 -9.65 -11.31
CA PHE A 36 6.25 -9.66 -12.78
C PHE A 36 7.43 -8.86 -13.36
N GLY A 37 8.27 -8.27 -12.51
CA GLY A 37 9.42 -7.47 -12.95
C GLY A 37 9.05 -6.16 -13.64
N ILE A 38 7.79 -5.73 -13.56
CA ILE A 38 7.28 -4.51 -14.21
C ILE A 38 7.48 -3.29 -13.31
N ALA A 39 7.58 -3.49 -11.99
CA ALA A 39 7.81 -2.40 -11.05
C ALA A 39 9.22 -1.79 -11.21
N SER A 40 9.27 -0.46 -11.23
CA SER A 40 10.56 0.26 -11.10
C SER A 40 11.11 0.11 -9.68
N GLU A 41 12.42 0.23 -9.54
CA GLU A 41 13.11 0.18 -8.24
C GLU A 41 12.52 1.16 -7.23
N THR A 42 12.30 2.40 -7.67
CA THR A 42 11.71 3.45 -6.85
C THR A 42 10.31 3.07 -6.38
N LEU A 43 9.49 2.43 -7.23
CA LEU A 43 8.14 2.02 -6.86
C LEU A 43 8.16 0.89 -5.81
N VAL A 44 9.08 -0.06 -5.96
CA VAL A 44 9.25 -1.17 -5.01
C VAL A 44 9.65 -0.64 -3.64
N TYR A 45 10.65 0.25 -3.59
CA TYR A 45 11.11 0.83 -2.33
C TYR A 45 10.13 1.86 -1.74
N ALA A 46 9.42 2.63 -2.56
CA ALA A 46 8.45 3.60 -2.07
C ALA A 46 7.17 2.95 -1.55
N SER A 47 6.82 1.75 -2.02
CA SER A 47 5.61 1.02 -1.60
C SER A 47 5.72 0.56 -0.15
N PRO A 48 4.86 1.02 0.78
CA PRO A 48 4.86 0.51 2.15
C PRO A 48 4.50 -0.97 2.20
N PHE A 49 3.69 -1.45 1.25
CA PHE A 49 3.29 -2.86 1.18
C PHE A 49 4.45 -3.78 0.78
N ASN A 50 5.27 -3.37 -0.19
CA ASN A 50 6.43 -4.16 -0.59
C ASN A 50 7.48 -4.18 0.53
N ASN A 51 7.65 -3.08 1.26
CA ASN A 51 8.55 -3.03 2.41
C ASN A 51 8.08 -3.93 3.57
N ILE A 52 6.78 -4.01 3.84
CA ILE A 52 6.23 -4.94 4.84
C ILE A 52 6.46 -6.39 4.39
N TYR A 53 6.12 -6.70 3.14
CA TYR A 53 6.29 -8.04 2.58
C TYR A 53 7.76 -8.47 2.56
N SER A 54 8.67 -7.61 2.10
CA SER A 54 10.11 -7.91 2.03
C SER A 54 10.70 -8.19 3.41
N LEU A 55 10.30 -7.41 4.42
CA LEU A 55 10.73 -7.63 5.81
C LEU A 55 10.15 -8.91 6.40
N ALA A 56 8.89 -9.21 6.12
CA ALA A 56 8.26 -10.46 6.59
C ALA A 56 8.97 -11.69 5.97
N VAL A 57 9.26 -11.65 4.68
CA VAL A 57 9.99 -12.73 3.99
C VAL A 57 11.43 -12.81 4.48
N TYR A 58 12.11 -11.68 4.69
CA TYR A 58 13.45 -11.65 5.26
C TYR A 58 13.49 -12.24 6.68
N ALA A 59 12.52 -11.90 7.52
CA ALA A 59 12.41 -12.45 8.88
C ALA A 59 12.13 -13.96 8.88
N TYR A 60 11.37 -14.45 7.89
CA TYR A 60 11.03 -15.87 7.79
C TYR A 60 12.15 -16.72 7.16
N LEU A 61 12.75 -16.26 6.05
CA LEU A 61 13.76 -17.01 5.29
C LEU A 61 15.20 -16.70 5.71
N GLY A 62 15.43 -15.60 6.42
CA GLY A 62 16.76 -15.08 6.73
C GLY A 62 17.55 -14.59 5.51
N LYS A 63 16.89 -14.46 4.35
CA LYS A 63 17.51 -14.08 3.07
C LYS A 63 16.82 -12.89 2.45
N GLN A 64 17.60 -12.03 1.81
CA GLN A 64 17.08 -10.89 1.05
C GLN A 64 16.40 -11.40 -0.23
N ILE A 65 15.31 -10.73 -0.59
CA ILE A 65 14.57 -11.02 -1.83
C ILE A 65 15.04 -10.12 -2.97
N PRO A 66 14.93 -10.58 -4.22
CA PRO A 66 15.27 -9.75 -5.37
C PRO A 66 14.30 -8.57 -5.50
N LEU A 67 14.85 -7.46 -5.96
CA LEU A 67 14.11 -6.24 -6.27
C LEU A 67 13.12 -6.47 -7.41
N LYS A 68 13.52 -7.23 -8.43
CA LYS A 68 12.65 -7.70 -9.51
C LYS A 68 12.80 -9.20 -9.69
N TRP A 69 11.68 -9.88 -9.78
CA TRP A 69 11.67 -11.30 -10.11
C TRP A 69 11.75 -11.43 -11.63
N GLY A 70 12.80 -12.09 -12.14
CA GLY A 70 13.02 -12.31 -13.58
C GLY A 70 14.34 -11.79 -14.14
N GLU A 71 15.11 -11.02 -13.37
CA GLU A 71 16.51 -10.70 -13.72
C GLU A 71 17.42 -11.93 -13.41
N PRO A 72 18.48 -12.18 -14.20
CA PRO A 72 19.45 -13.25 -13.92
C PRO A 72 20.05 -13.06 -12.53
N SER A 73 20.29 -14.14 -11.79
CA SER A 73 20.74 -14.10 -10.39
C SER A 73 22.08 -13.37 -10.15
N GLU A 74 22.89 -13.19 -11.20
CA GLU A 74 24.16 -12.46 -11.14
C GLU A 74 23.99 -10.93 -11.21
N GLU A 75 22.88 -10.44 -11.76
CA GLU A 75 22.55 -9.01 -11.86
C GLU A 75 21.42 -8.58 -10.93
N SER A 76 20.80 -9.53 -10.23
CA SER A 76 19.64 -9.25 -9.38
C SER A 76 20.01 -8.36 -8.20
N VAL A 77 19.57 -7.11 -8.24
CA VAL A 77 19.66 -6.19 -7.10
C VAL A 77 18.76 -6.72 -5.98
N LEU A 78 19.31 -6.86 -4.78
CA LEU A 78 18.56 -7.37 -3.61
C LEU A 78 17.95 -6.21 -2.82
N ILE A 79 16.77 -6.43 -2.26
CA ILE A 79 16.12 -5.46 -1.38
C ILE A 79 16.86 -5.42 -0.05
N ASN A 80 17.32 -4.23 0.33
CA ASN A 80 17.96 -4.01 1.62
C ASN A 80 16.92 -3.86 2.74
N PRO A 81 16.90 -4.74 3.76
CA PRO A 81 15.94 -4.67 4.87
C PRO A 81 16.02 -3.38 5.67
N ILE A 82 17.23 -2.81 5.84
CA ILE A 82 17.44 -1.57 6.59
C ILE A 82 16.76 -0.40 5.87
N TYR A 83 16.81 -0.39 4.54
CA TYR A 83 16.13 0.63 3.74
C TYR A 83 14.61 0.49 3.87
N SER A 84 14.08 -0.73 3.81
CA SER A 84 12.65 -0.99 4.02
C SER A 84 12.16 -0.52 5.40
N ILE A 85 12.94 -0.74 6.47
CA ILE A 85 12.60 -0.23 7.82
C ILE A 85 12.55 1.29 7.81
N LYS A 86 13.59 1.96 7.28
CA LYS A 86 13.63 3.44 7.21
C LYS A 86 12.45 4.01 6.44
N MET A 87 12.07 3.38 5.34
CA MET A 87 10.96 3.84 4.52
C MET A 87 9.60 3.63 5.20
N LEU A 88 9.44 2.54 5.97
CA LEU A 88 8.24 2.36 6.79
C LEU A 88 8.14 3.39 7.92
N LEU A 89 9.26 3.73 8.58
CA LEU A 89 9.29 4.82 9.56
C LEU A 89 8.86 6.15 8.92
N ALA A 90 9.34 6.45 7.71
CA ALA A 90 8.93 7.64 6.96
C ALA A 90 7.42 7.62 6.65
N TRP A 91 6.88 6.48 6.19
CA TRP A 91 5.45 6.34 5.94
C TRP A 91 4.60 6.49 7.18
N MET A 92 5.04 6.03 8.36
CA MET A 92 4.31 6.26 9.61
C MET A 92 4.14 7.74 9.92
N ILE A 93 5.19 8.54 9.71
CA ILE A 93 5.12 10.00 9.88
C ILE A 93 4.13 10.59 8.87
N VAL A 94 4.24 10.22 7.59
CA VAL A 94 3.35 10.70 6.52
C VAL A 94 1.88 10.35 6.81
N LEU A 95 1.58 9.12 7.19
CA LEU A 95 0.21 8.66 7.50
C LEU A 95 -0.35 9.34 8.75
N THR A 96 0.49 9.61 9.75
CA THR A 96 0.08 10.35 10.96
C THR A 96 -0.29 11.79 10.60
N LEU A 97 0.54 12.48 9.83
CA LEU A 97 0.27 13.84 9.37
C LEU A 97 -0.97 13.89 8.47
N ALA A 98 -1.10 12.94 7.56
CA ALA A 98 -2.28 12.80 6.70
C ALA A 98 -3.54 12.56 7.53
N GLY A 99 -3.48 11.71 8.56
CA GLY A 99 -4.57 11.46 9.50
C GLY A 99 -5.00 12.72 10.25
N ILE A 100 -4.06 13.46 10.82
CA ILE A 100 -4.33 14.75 11.49
C ILE A 100 -4.97 15.74 10.51
N TYR A 101 -4.44 15.83 9.29
CA TYR A 101 -4.97 16.71 8.25
C TYR A 101 -6.41 16.33 7.86
N LEU A 102 -6.67 15.04 7.64
CA LEU A 102 -7.99 14.51 7.29
C LEU A 102 -8.98 14.74 8.41
N MET A 103 -8.63 14.47 9.67
CA MET A 103 -9.50 14.70 10.83
C MET A 103 -9.93 16.16 10.94
N ARG A 104 -9.02 17.12 10.67
CA ARG A 104 -9.37 18.55 10.62
C ARG A 104 -10.36 18.91 9.51
N ARG A 105 -10.50 18.07 8.48
CA ARG A 105 -11.39 18.29 7.34
C ARG A 105 -12.71 17.52 7.44
N VAL A 106 -12.83 16.57 8.38
CA VAL A 106 -14.09 15.86 8.60
C VAL A 106 -15.10 16.84 9.21
N LYS A 107 -16.12 17.19 8.44
CA LYS A 107 -17.29 17.88 8.98
C LYS A 107 -18.09 16.90 9.82
N GLU A 108 -18.41 17.27 11.05
CA GLU A 108 -19.38 16.55 11.87
C GLU A 108 -20.72 16.56 11.11
N VAL A 109 -21.22 15.38 10.77
CA VAL A 109 -22.57 15.24 10.20
C VAL A 109 -23.53 15.27 11.39
N PRO A 110 -24.47 16.23 11.45
CA PRO A 110 -25.43 16.30 12.54
C PRO A 110 -26.24 15.00 12.60
N THR A 111 -26.45 14.51 13.81
CA THR A 111 -27.11 13.22 14.10
C THR A 111 -28.55 13.14 13.58
N GLU A 112 -29.16 14.27 13.23
CA GLU A 112 -30.50 14.34 12.65
C GLU A 112 -30.55 13.73 11.24
N GLU A 113 -29.51 13.89 10.40
CA GLU A 113 -29.47 13.28 9.06
C GLU A 113 -29.23 11.76 9.08
N LEU A 114 -28.75 11.22 10.19
CA LEU A 114 -28.56 9.77 10.38
C LEU A 114 -29.86 9.05 10.77
N ARG A 115 -30.88 9.79 11.21
CA ARG A 115 -32.16 9.21 11.66
C ARG A 115 -33.12 8.90 10.51
N GLU A 116 -32.90 9.51 9.34
CA GLU A 116 -33.71 9.33 8.13
C GLU A 116 -33.11 8.32 7.13
N LEU A 117 -32.06 7.60 7.52
CA LEU A 117 -31.38 6.56 6.74
C LEU A 117 -31.59 5.17 7.32
#